data_AF-A0A2W5TDH6-F1
#
_entry.id   AF-A0A2W5TDH6-F1
#
_cell.length_a   1.000
_cell.length_b   1.000
_cell.length_c   1.000
_cell.angle_alpha   90.00
_cell.angle_beta   90.00
_cell.angle_gamma   90.00
#
_symmetry.space_group_name_H-M   'P 1'
#
loop_
_entity.id
_entity.type
_entity.pdbx_description
1 polymer ?
#
loop_
_entity_poly.entity_id
_entity_poly.type
_entity_poly.pdbx_seq_one_letter_code
_entity_poly.pdbx_strand_id
1 'polypeptide(L)'
;MGPMVTSSTRVFALVVLAGCGGPGGRTFIDPPIRGEVMVSPGQAIVTWDNSSEQKSTLVVRTPGTVEATAPENSPQVGEALGGGTVVANTEDERFLDNSLPESCGPFAWHLWARHANGTWASTALTVRSLRGAHTRAPTAEVTDLTWAIEAGKLRVQWTPPEVGTNFKGVNVYRRVGSPATRPDEGRLVYSGAASAMVENLSNLSTTETTYFSVFNCNDCGKCGTTAPSIGVAPVMDGGVTLDISNLAASVSADGASVQLTWASNAPRVKVLRKLNAEPSSMNDSAADVVFDGAGTSASEPVTRLLPHTPLNANVYTYRAWACVDALCSSSAAKTEFRLTVKQALKAGGYTLFFHHATANTCADATNLGTASNTTSPNWWKSCVNTCASATAQQLTPPASESELVNVHTFFSSNGIAVSRVLSSEFCRAMKTAEGFDLGPPVIEETQALTYFVYAEATRCQDTVSLLGAQPQPGTNIVHVGHTRYTTACVNLDGLVPGEAAIFKPQLGAPPRFVARVIANEWATLP
;
A
#
# COMPACT_ATOMS: atom_id res chain seq x y z
N MET A 1 7.97 41.43 -24.05
CA MET A 1 9.06 41.60 -25.04
C MET A 1 9.56 40.22 -25.43
N GLY A 2 9.51 39.89 -26.72
CA GLY A 2 9.89 38.57 -27.29
C GLY A 2 8.81 38.08 -28.26
N PRO A 3 9.14 37.64 -29.50
CA PRO A 3 8.56 38.25 -30.69
C PRO A 3 7.58 37.39 -31.50
N MET A 4 6.80 38.12 -32.32
CA MET A 4 5.95 37.67 -33.43
C MET A 4 6.68 36.77 -34.43
N VAL A 5 6.02 35.69 -34.84
CA VAL A 5 6.43 34.85 -35.99
C VAL A 5 5.59 35.23 -37.21
N THR A 6 6.31 35.27 -38.34
CA THR A 6 6.02 35.89 -39.63
C THR A 6 5.01 35.15 -40.52
N SER A 7 4.20 35.93 -41.23
CA SER A 7 3.32 35.55 -42.34
C SER A 7 4.12 35.06 -43.56
N SER A 8 3.72 33.91 -44.13
CA SER A 8 4.26 33.37 -45.39
C SER A 8 3.44 33.85 -46.58
N THR A 9 4.06 34.63 -47.46
CA THR A 9 3.53 35.07 -48.74
C THR A 9 3.64 33.93 -49.76
N ARG A 10 2.52 33.40 -50.26
CA ARG A 10 2.51 32.48 -51.41
C ARG A 10 2.32 33.26 -52.70
N VAL A 11 3.29 33.11 -53.61
CA VAL A 11 3.26 33.60 -54.98
C VAL A 11 2.31 32.71 -55.79
N PHE A 12 1.27 33.30 -56.40
CA PHE A 12 0.46 32.63 -57.42
C PHE A 12 1.18 32.73 -58.77
N ALA A 13 1.60 31.59 -59.31
CA ALA A 13 2.02 31.47 -60.69
C ALA A 13 0.78 31.39 -61.60
N LEU A 14 0.58 32.41 -62.43
CA LEU A 14 -0.44 32.45 -63.47
C LEU A 14 0.07 31.60 -64.65
N VAL A 15 -0.42 30.36 -64.76
CA VAL A 15 -0.19 29.51 -65.94
C VAL A 15 -1.33 29.80 -66.93
N VAL A 16 -0.98 30.48 -68.03
CA VAL A 16 -1.85 30.65 -69.20
C VAL A 16 -1.82 29.34 -70.00
N LEU A 17 -2.92 28.59 -69.99
CA LEU A 17 -3.12 27.43 -70.86
C LEU A 17 -3.93 27.83 -72.09
N ALA A 18 -3.27 27.72 -73.24
CA ALA A 18 -3.85 27.90 -74.57
C ALA A 18 -4.78 26.72 -74.92
N GLY A 19 -5.85 27.04 -75.64
CA GLY A 19 -6.99 26.17 -75.87
C GLY A 19 -6.78 25.02 -76.84
N CYS A 20 -7.46 23.91 -76.55
CA CYS A 20 -7.79 22.86 -77.50
C CYS A 20 -9.32 22.75 -77.56
N GLY A 21 -9.90 23.02 -78.73
CA GLY A 21 -11.32 22.80 -79.00
C GLY A 21 -11.62 21.31 -79.11
N GLY A 22 -12.30 20.75 -78.12
CA GLY A 22 -12.88 19.41 -78.14
C GLY A 22 -14.42 19.49 -78.20
N PRO A 23 -15.11 18.59 -78.92
CA PRO A 23 -16.55 18.62 -79.08
C PRO A 23 -17.26 18.21 -77.77
N GLY A 24 -18.24 19.02 -77.36
CA GLY A 24 -19.10 18.77 -76.19
C GLY A 24 -18.56 19.37 -74.89
N GLY A 25 -18.54 20.70 -74.79
CA GLY A 25 -18.24 21.40 -73.55
C GLY A 25 -19.21 20.98 -72.46
N ARG A 26 -18.78 20.08 -71.57
CA ARG A 26 -19.49 19.80 -70.32
C ARG A 26 -19.49 21.10 -69.54
N THR A 27 -20.66 21.69 -69.37
CA THR A 27 -20.86 22.84 -68.50
C THR A 27 -20.44 22.39 -67.11
N PHE A 28 -19.31 22.91 -66.61
CA PHE A 28 -18.86 22.61 -65.26
C PHE A 28 -19.74 23.42 -64.32
N ILE A 29 -20.54 22.73 -63.53
CA ILE A 29 -21.48 23.35 -62.61
C ILE A 29 -20.86 23.31 -61.23
N ASP A 30 -20.68 24.47 -60.63
CA ASP A 30 -20.21 24.57 -59.26
C ASP A 30 -21.34 24.14 -58.30
N PRO A 31 -21.03 23.29 -57.29
CA PRO A 31 -21.96 22.98 -56.22
C PRO A 31 -22.29 24.23 -55.38
N PRO A 32 -23.26 24.15 -54.45
CA PRO A 32 -23.48 25.20 -53.46
C PRO A 32 -22.18 25.58 -52.75
N ILE A 33 -22.00 26.88 -52.50
CA ILE A 33 -20.68 27.46 -52.17
C ILE A 33 -20.31 27.20 -50.70
N ARG A 34 -21.29 27.30 -49.81
CA ARG A 34 -21.16 27.10 -48.36
C ARG A 34 -22.42 26.49 -47.81
N GLY A 35 -22.30 25.79 -46.70
CA GLY A 35 -23.47 25.26 -46.01
C GLY A 35 -23.18 24.93 -44.57
N GLU A 36 -24.23 25.00 -43.77
CA GLU A 36 -24.22 24.79 -42.34
C GLU A 36 -25.38 23.89 -41.95
N VAL A 37 -25.21 23.17 -40.84
CA VAL A 37 -26.27 22.37 -40.26
C VAL A 37 -26.41 22.68 -38.79
N MET A 38 -27.62 23.07 -38.40
CA MET A 38 -28.04 23.19 -37.01
C MET A 38 -28.90 22.00 -36.66
N VAL A 39 -28.42 21.15 -35.77
CA VAL A 39 -29.14 19.95 -35.35
C VAL A 39 -29.81 20.20 -34.00
N SER A 40 -31.07 19.80 -33.90
CA SER A 40 -31.79 19.73 -32.63
C SER A 40 -32.52 18.38 -32.53
N PRO A 41 -33.02 17.99 -31.35
CA PRO A 41 -33.54 16.63 -31.18
C PRO A 41 -34.74 16.31 -32.09
N GLY A 42 -34.53 15.38 -33.03
CA GLY A 42 -35.50 14.95 -34.05
C GLY A 42 -35.52 15.78 -35.35
N GLN A 43 -34.70 16.84 -35.47
CA GLN A 43 -34.70 17.67 -36.67
C GLN A 43 -33.32 18.30 -36.98
N ALA A 44 -33.06 18.58 -38.26
CA ALA A 44 -31.92 19.39 -38.67
C ALA A 44 -32.37 20.52 -39.60
N ILE A 45 -31.83 21.71 -39.38
CA ILE A 45 -31.94 22.82 -40.31
C ILE A 45 -30.64 22.84 -41.11
N VAL A 46 -30.74 22.63 -42.42
CA VAL A 46 -29.63 22.72 -43.37
C VAL A 46 -29.79 24.02 -44.14
N THR A 47 -28.76 24.85 -44.17
CA THR A 47 -28.71 26.11 -44.92
C THR A 47 -27.52 26.13 -45.85
N TRP A 48 -27.65 26.74 -47.02
CA TRP A 48 -26.56 26.86 -47.99
C TRP A 48 -26.69 28.10 -48.87
N ASP A 49 -25.59 28.51 -49.49
CA ASP A 49 -25.57 29.59 -50.47
C ASP A 49 -25.66 29.00 -51.90
N ASN A 50 -26.65 29.44 -52.68
CA ASN A 50 -26.78 29.00 -54.08
C ASN A 50 -25.62 29.53 -54.95
N SER A 51 -25.21 28.74 -55.95
CA SER A 51 -24.31 29.26 -57.00
C SER A 51 -25.10 30.13 -57.99
N SER A 52 -24.41 31.02 -58.72
CA SER A 52 -25.05 32.03 -59.59
C SER A 52 -25.91 31.46 -60.72
N GLU A 53 -25.74 30.19 -61.05
CA GLU A 53 -26.43 29.51 -62.16
C GLU A 53 -27.36 28.38 -61.67
N GLN A 54 -27.51 28.24 -60.35
CA GLN A 54 -28.35 27.25 -59.70
C GLN A 54 -29.83 27.64 -59.74
N LYS A 55 -30.66 26.72 -60.22
CA LYS A 55 -32.13 26.83 -60.23
C LYS A 55 -32.75 26.12 -59.03
N SER A 56 -32.25 24.95 -58.68
CA SER A 56 -32.74 24.18 -57.52
C SER A 56 -31.64 23.37 -56.86
N THR A 57 -31.90 22.84 -55.68
CA THR A 57 -30.98 22.05 -54.86
C THR A 57 -31.61 20.71 -54.52
N LEU A 58 -30.90 19.63 -54.83
CA LEU A 58 -31.22 18.30 -54.31
C LEU A 58 -30.47 18.08 -53.00
N VAL A 59 -31.20 17.72 -51.95
CA VAL A 59 -30.64 17.43 -50.63
C VAL A 59 -30.81 15.94 -50.34
N VAL A 60 -29.70 15.24 -50.12
CA VAL A 60 -29.67 13.81 -49.80
C VAL A 60 -29.06 13.60 -48.43
N ARG A 61 -29.76 12.90 -47.54
CA ARG A 61 -29.24 12.53 -46.23
C ARG A 61 -28.62 11.15 -46.26
N THR A 62 -27.42 11.00 -45.68
CA THR A 62 -26.75 9.71 -45.48
C THR A 62 -26.38 9.47 -44.02
N PRO A 63 -26.28 8.21 -43.56
CA PRO A 63 -25.65 7.86 -42.30
C PRO A 63 -24.14 8.12 -42.37
N GLY A 64 -23.66 9.08 -41.58
CA GLY A 64 -22.26 9.29 -41.23
C GLY A 64 -21.30 9.39 -42.40
N THR A 65 -20.53 8.34 -42.63
CA THR A 65 -19.42 8.28 -43.59
C THR A 65 -19.83 7.80 -44.98
N VAL A 66 -21.10 7.44 -45.17
CA VAL A 66 -21.59 6.97 -46.46
C VAL A 66 -21.77 8.16 -47.39
N GLU A 67 -21.15 8.13 -48.56
CA GLU A 67 -21.34 9.16 -49.58
C GLU A 67 -22.56 8.83 -50.44
N ALA A 68 -23.35 9.85 -50.76
CA ALA A 68 -24.35 9.76 -51.80
C ALA A 68 -23.70 10.03 -53.18
N THR A 69 -24.24 9.41 -54.22
CA THR A 69 -23.75 9.55 -55.60
C THR A 69 -24.43 10.72 -56.30
N ALA A 70 -23.75 11.35 -57.27
CA ALA A 70 -24.37 12.39 -58.08
C ALA A 70 -25.62 11.85 -58.81
N PRO A 71 -26.71 12.63 -58.88
CA PRO A 71 -27.94 12.21 -59.54
C PRO A 71 -27.77 12.20 -61.08
N GLU A 72 -28.11 11.08 -61.72
CA GLU A 72 -28.17 11.01 -63.20
C GLU A 72 -29.51 11.54 -63.75
N ASN A 73 -30.57 11.53 -62.93
CA ASN A 73 -31.93 11.94 -63.27
C ASN A 73 -32.47 12.96 -62.25
N SER A 74 -33.77 13.24 -62.25
CA SER A 74 -34.42 14.09 -61.22
C SER A 74 -35.11 13.23 -60.16
N PRO A 75 -34.36 12.70 -59.16
CA PRO A 75 -34.93 11.80 -58.17
C PRO A 75 -35.96 12.53 -57.31
N GLN A 76 -36.97 11.78 -56.86
CA GLN A 76 -38.06 12.27 -56.03
C GLN A 76 -37.72 12.15 -54.55
N VAL A 77 -38.36 12.99 -53.72
CA VAL A 77 -38.22 12.89 -52.25
C VAL A 77 -38.66 11.50 -51.78
N GLY A 78 -37.83 10.86 -50.96
CA GLY A 78 -37.99 9.49 -50.49
C GLY A 78 -37.23 8.43 -51.30
N GLU A 79 -36.76 8.76 -52.51
CA GLU A 79 -35.95 7.82 -53.30
C GLU A 79 -34.55 7.64 -52.70
N ALA A 80 -33.98 6.45 -52.90
CA ALA A 80 -32.60 6.17 -52.55
C ALA A 80 -31.65 6.77 -53.60
N LEU A 81 -30.56 7.39 -53.16
CA LEU A 81 -29.49 7.86 -54.03
C LEU A 81 -28.13 7.50 -53.42
N GLY A 82 -27.48 6.50 -54.01
CA GLY A 82 -26.32 5.83 -53.38
C GLY A 82 -26.73 5.19 -52.06
N GLY A 83 -25.98 5.49 -50.99
CA GLY A 83 -26.32 5.05 -49.63
C GLY A 83 -27.18 6.04 -48.82
N GLY A 84 -27.78 7.04 -49.48
CA GLY A 84 -28.61 8.06 -48.85
C GLY A 84 -30.07 8.05 -49.32
N THR A 85 -30.88 8.91 -48.69
CA THR A 85 -32.29 9.14 -49.06
C THR A 85 -32.45 10.60 -49.46
N VAL A 86 -33.12 10.85 -50.58
CA VAL A 86 -33.48 12.21 -51.00
C VAL A 86 -34.50 12.77 -50.01
N VAL A 87 -34.12 13.84 -49.31
CA VAL A 87 -34.98 14.49 -48.30
C VAL A 87 -35.60 15.78 -48.81
N ALA A 88 -35.01 16.41 -49.83
CA ALA A 88 -35.58 17.59 -50.48
C ALA A 88 -35.13 17.76 -51.93
N ASN A 89 -35.97 18.42 -52.73
CA ASN A 89 -35.59 19.06 -53.98
C ASN A 89 -36.30 20.43 -54.00
N THR A 90 -35.55 21.50 -53.73
CA THR A 90 -36.13 22.83 -53.46
C THR A 90 -35.38 23.94 -54.19
N GLU A 91 -36.06 25.04 -54.50
CA GLU A 91 -35.44 26.28 -55.00
C GLU A 91 -34.96 27.19 -53.84
N ASP A 92 -35.36 26.89 -52.61
CA ASP A 92 -34.94 27.62 -51.41
C ASP A 92 -33.47 27.35 -51.04
N GLU A 93 -32.89 28.22 -50.20
CA GLU A 93 -31.53 28.11 -49.62
C GLU A 93 -31.52 27.47 -48.22
N ARG A 94 -32.67 26.91 -47.82
CA ARG A 94 -32.90 26.35 -46.49
C ARG A 94 -33.84 25.16 -46.56
N PHE A 95 -33.52 24.11 -45.81
CA PHE A 95 -34.36 22.93 -45.63
C PHE A 95 -34.45 22.52 -44.16
N LEU A 96 -35.64 22.10 -43.73
CA LEU A 96 -35.88 21.51 -42.41
C LEU A 96 -36.09 20.00 -42.57
N ASP A 97 -35.11 19.21 -42.17
CA ASP A 97 -35.20 17.77 -42.12
C ASP A 97 -35.82 17.31 -40.79
N ASN A 98 -37.13 17.04 -40.80
CA ASN A 98 -37.89 16.53 -39.65
C ASN A 98 -37.94 14.99 -39.58
N SER A 99 -37.10 14.30 -40.35
CA SER A 99 -37.17 12.84 -40.52
C SER A 99 -35.89 12.13 -40.08
N LEU A 100 -35.13 12.75 -39.16
CA LEU A 100 -33.87 12.20 -38.68
C LEU A 100 -34.09 10.87 -37.94
N PRO A 101 -33.40 9.78 -38.35
CA PRO A 101 -33.44 8.52 -37.62
C PRO A 101 -32.90 8.69 -36.19
N GLU A 102 -33.39 7.88 -35.25
CA GLU A 102 -32.94 7.91 -33.84
C GLU A 102 -31.54 7.28 -33.62
N SER A 103 -30.80 6.97 -34.68
CA SER A 103 -29.53 6.27 -34.59
C SER A 103 -28.38 7.20 -34.19
N CYS A 104 -27.49 6.72 -33.33
CA CYS A 104 -26.36 7.49 -32.80
C CYS A 104 -25.21 7.78 -33.80
N GLY A 105 -25.45 7.66 -35.10
CA GLY A 105 -24.49 8.03 -36.13
C GLY A 105 -24.43 9.54 -36.33
N PRO A 106 -23.31 10.12 -36.80
CA PRO A 106 -23.42 11.40 -37.49
C PRO A 106 -24.32 11.23 -38.72
N PHE A 107 -24.96 12.30 -39.17
CA PHE A 107 -25.60 12.37 -40.49
C PHE A 107 -24.87 13.36 -41.37
N ALA A 108 -24.84 13.09 -42.66
CA ALA A 108 -24.39 14.05 -43.66
C ALA A 108 -25.54 14.41 -44.60
N TRP A 109 -25.56 15.66 -45.05
CA TRP A 109 -26.43 16.16 -46.10
C TRP A 109 -25.56 16.55 -47.28
N HIS A 110 -25.84 15.94 -48.42
CA HIS A 110 -25.15 16.18 -49.67
C HIS A 110 -26.07 17.03 -50.56
N LEU A 111 -25.56 18.18 -51.01
CA LEU A 111 -26.31 19.18 -51.75
C LEU A 111 -25.78 19.29 -53.18
N TRP A 112 -26.62 18.95 -54.16
CA TRP A 112 -26.31 19.12 -55.59
C TRP A 112 -27.12 20.27 -56.18
N ALA A 113 -26.44 21.17 -56.88
CA ALA A 113 -27.08 22.24 -57.65
C ALA A 113 -27.63 21.69 -58.98
N ARG A 114 -28.86 22.07 -59.32
CA ARG A 114 -29.45 21.85 -60.64
C ARG A 114 -29.43 23.14 -61.44
N HIS A 115 -29.00 23.07 -62.70
CA HIS A 115 -29.10 24.19 -63.62
C HIS A 115 -30.47 24.34 -64.27
N ALA A 116 -30.70 25.51 -64.88
CA ALA A 116 -31.88 25.78 -65.68
C ALA A 116 -32.04 24.83 -66.90
N ASN A 117 -30.95 24.32 -67.45
CA ASN A 117 -30.95 23.32 -68.54
C ASN A 117 -31.25 21.88 -68.06
N GLY A 118 -31.45 21.69 -66.75
CA GLY A 118 -31.81 20.42 -66.13
C GLY A 118 -30.65 19.54 -65.69
N THR A 119 -29.39 19.90 -65.99
CA THR A 119 -28.21 19.13 -65.57
C THR A 119 -27.81 19.40 -64.12
N TRP A 120 -27.17 18.43 -63.47
CA TRP A 120 -26.72 18.52 -62.08
C TRP A 120 -25.21 18.77 -61.98
N ALA A 121 -24.78 19.39 -60.88
CA ALA A 121 -23.38 19.44 -60.47
C ALA A 121 -22.78 18.03 -60.37
N SER A 122 -21.51 17.87 -60.76
CA SER A 122 -20.80 16.59 -60.68
C SER A 122 -20.32 16.27 -59.26
N THR A 123 -20.25 17.27 -58.40
CA THR A 123 -19.90 17.16 -56.98
C THR A 123 -21.01 17.73 -56.12
N ALA A 124 -21.08 17.28 -54.86
CA ALA A 124 -21.96 17.85 -53.85
C ALA A 124 -21.17 18.67 -52.84
N LEU A 125 -21.79 19.73 -52.32
CA LEU A 125 -21.42 20.24 -51.01
C LEU A 125 -21.88 19.24 -49.95
N THR A 126 -21.01 18.89 -49.00
CA THR A 126 -21.37 17.96 -47.92
C THR A 126 -21.29 18.66 -46.57
N VAL A 127 -22.41 18.72 -45.86
CA VAL A 127 -22.50 19.26 -44.50
C VAL A 127 -22.75 18.11 -43.53
N ARG A 128 -22.02 18.07 -42.41
CA ARG A 128 -22.03 16.94 -41.47
C ARG A 128 -22.46 17.40 -40.08
N SER A 129 -23.27 16.58 -39.42
CA SER A 129 -23.62 16.76 -38.00
C SER A 129 -22.64 16.08 -37.07
N LEU A 130 -22.59 16.56 -35.82
CA LEU A 130 -21.92 15.84 -34.74
C LEU A 130 -22.72 14.59 -34.36
N ARG A 131 -22.00 13.55 -33.95
CA ARG A 131 -22.57 12.28 -33.49
C ARG A 131 -23.61 12.51 -32.39
N GLY A 132 -24.82 11.98 -32.57
CA GLY A 132 -25.87 11.99 -31.55
C GLY A 132 -26.44 13.37 -31.20
N ALA A 133 -26.19 14.42 -32.00
CA ALA A 133 -26.75 15.75 -31.75
C ALA A 133 -28.28 15.81 -31.89
N HIS A 134 -28.87 14.88 -32.63
CA HIS A 134 -30.30 14.80 -32.92
C HIS A 134 -31.06 13.81 -32.02
N THR A 135 -30.38 13.03 -31.18
CA THR A 135 -31.06 12.03 -30.35
C THR A 135 -31.59 12.68 -29.07
N ARG A 136 -32.80 12.26 -28.70
CA ARG A 136 -33.38 12.62 -27.39
C ARG A 136 -32.80 11.68 -26.34
N ALA A 137 -32.55 12.24 -25.16
CA ALA A 137 -32.29 11.42 -23.99
C ALA A 137 -33.50 10.51 -23.70
N PRO A 138 -33.29 9.33 -23.10
CA PRO A 138 -34.39 8.50 -22.63
C PRO A 138 -35.29 9.31 -21.67
N THR A 139 -36.61 9.22 -21.85
CA THR A 139 -37.60 9.90 -21.00
C THR A 139 -38.10 9.01 -19.87
N ALA A 140 -38.00 7.70 -20.01
CA ALA A 140 -38.33 6.77 -18.93
C ALA A 140 -37.25 6.82 -17.85
N GLU A 141 -37.66 6.76 -16.58
CA GLU A 141 -36.77 6.69 -15.42
C GLU A 141 -36.54 5.24 -14.98
N VAL A 142 -35.49 5.00 -14.18
CA VAL A 142 -35.38 3.71 -13.47
C VAL A 142 -36.41 3.66 -12.34
N THR A 143 -36.82 2.47 -11.93
CA THR A 143 -37.68 2.30 -10.75
C THR A 143 -36.98 1.46 -9.69
N ASP A 144 -37.62 1.29 -8.53
CA ASP A 144 -37.18 0.37 -7.46
C ASP A 144 -35.73 0.59 -6.98
N LEU A 145 -35.30 1.86 -6.96
CA LEU A 145 -33.97 2.22 -6.50
C LEU A 145 -33.84 1.90 -4.99
N THR A 146 -32.98 0.94 -4.66
CA THR A 146 -32.74 0.45 -3.30
C THR A 146 -31.25 0.30 -3.03
N TRP A 147 -30.87 0.19 -1.76
CA TRP A 147 -29.50 -0.16 -1.36
C TRP A 147 -29.47 -1.13 -0.18
N ALA A 148 -28.36 -1.87 -0.06
CA ALA A 148 -28.05 -2.74 1.07
C ALA A 148 -26.54 -2.76 1.33
N ILE A 149 -26.13 -3.08 2.55
CA ILE A 149 -24.73 -3.36 2.88
C ILE A 149 -24.53 -4.88 2.89
N GLU A 150 -23.68 -5.37 2.00
CA GLU A 150 -23.37 -6.79 1.84
C GLU A 150 -21.85 -6.97 1.92
N ALA A 151 -21.36 -7.78 2.87
CA ALA A 151 -19.93 -8.08 3.04
C ALA A 151 -19.01 -6.84 3.08
N GLY A 152 -19.42 -5.80 3.82
CA GLY A 152 -18.64 -4.56 3.96
C GLY A 152 -18.65 -3.65 2.73
N LYS A 153 -19.54 -3.90 1.77
CA LYS A 153 -19.71 -3.06 0.58
C LYS A 153 -21.14 -2.57 0.47
N LEU A 154 -21.32 -1.35 -0.04
CA LEU A 154 -22.62 -0.83 -0.42
C LEU A 154 -23.01 -1.40 -1.77
N ARG A 155 -24.19 -2.01 -1.85
CA ARG A 155 -24.82 -2.40 -3.11
C ARG A 155 -26.00 -1.47 -3.38
N VAL A 156 -26.03 -0.86 -4.56
CA VAL A 156 -27.16 -0.04 -5.05
C VAL A 156 -27.80 -0.77 -6.22
N GLN A 157 -29.12 -0.93 -6.21
CA GLN A 157 -29.88 -1.69 -7.22
C GLN A 157 -31.07 -0.89 -7.75
N TRP A 158 -31.47 -1.14 -9.01
CA TRP A 158 -32.58 -0.47 -9.69
C TRP A 158 -33.20 -1.38 -10.76
N THR A 159 -34.43 -1.08 -11.16
CA THR A 159 -35.11 -1.69 -12.31
C THR A 159 -34.93 -0.80 -13.55
N PRO A 160 -34.29 -1.28 -14.62
CA PRO A 160 -34.18 -0.54 -15.88
C PRO A 160 -35.55 -0.31 -16.53
N PRO A 161 -35.73 0.78 -17.31
CA PRO A 161 -36.96 0.99 -18.06
C PRO A 161 -37.16 -0.08 -19.15
N GLU A 162 -38.42 -0.30 -19.57
CA GLU A 162 -38.74 -1.28 -20.62
C GLU A 162 -38.01 -1.00 -21.95
N VAL A 163 -37.67 -2.09 -22.65
CA VAL A 163 -36.97 -2.09 -23.95
C VAL A 163 -37.85 -1.40 -24.99
N GLY A 164 -37.37 -0.28 -25.55
CA GLY A 164 -38.12 0.54 -26.52
C GLY A 164 -37.98 2.05 -26.32
N THR A 165 -37.34 2.49 -25.22
CA THR A 165 -37.24 3.90 -24.79
C THR A 165 -35.94 4.61 -25.20
N ASN A 166 -35.25 4.14 -26.25
CA ASN A 166 -33.87 4.56 -26.59
C ASN A 166 -32.87 4.33 -25.43
N PHE A 167 -33.18 3.43 -24.50
CA PHE A 167 -32.34 3.11 -23.34
C PHE A 167 -31.20 2.17 -23.71
N LYS A 168 -29.98 2.50 -23.27
CA LYS A 168 -28.80 1.63 -23.39
C LYS A 168 -28.24 1.17 -22.04
N GLY A 169 -28.31 2.04 -21.06
CA GLY A 169 -27.73 1.79 -19.75
C GLY A 169 -27.90 3.01 -18.85
N VAL A 170 -27.26 2.97 -17.70
CA VAL A 170 -27.32 4.03 -16.71
C VAL A 170 -25.94 4.61 -16.44
N ASN A 171 -25.93 5.86 -16.01
CA ASN A 171 -24.81 6.46 -15.30
C ASN A 171 -25.24 6.71 -13.85
N VAL A 172 -24.44 6.24 -12.90
CA VAL A 172 -24.67 6.48 -11.47
C VAL A 172 -23.67 7.50 -10.96
N TYR A 173 -24.19 8.58 -10.39
CA TYR A 173 -23.39 9.64 -9.79
C TYR A 173 -23.51 9.63 -8.28
N ARG A 174 -22.36 9.74 -7.60
CA ARG A 174 -22.26 9.88 -6.15
C ARG A 174 -22.03 11.34 -5.79
N ARG A 175 -22.79 11.85 -4.82
CA ARG A 175 -22.64 13.21 -4.28
C ARG A 175 -22.94 13.24 -2.77
N VAL A 176 -22.22 14.08 -2.04
CA VAL A 176 -22.42 14.25 -0.58
C VAL A 176 -23.36 15.44 -0.34
N GLY A 177 -24.26 15.32 0.64
CA GLY A 177 -25.14 16.40 1.11
C GLY A 177 -26.43 16.56 0.30
N SER A 178 -26.42 16.32 -1.02
CA SER A 178 -27.62 16.40 -1.87
C SER A 178 -27.58 15.44 -3.06
N PRO A 179 -28.74 15.07 -3.64
CA PRO A 179 -28.82 14.38 -4.93
C PRO A 179 -28.12 15.15 -6.08
N ALA A 180 -27.70 14.43 -7.11
CA ALA A 180 -27.31 15.03 -8.38
C ALA A 180 -28.57 15.33 -9.21
N THR A 181 -28.71 16.55 -9.70
CA THR A 181 -29.84 16.92 -10.58
C THR A 181 -29.48 16.85 -12.06
N ARG A 182 -28.18 16.76 -12.36
CA ARG A 182 -27.63 16.70 -13.72
C ARG A 182 -26.42 15.75 -13.78
N PRO A 183 -26.12 15.14 -14.95
CA PRO A 183 -24.97 14.23 -15.11
C PRO A 183 -23.58 14.88 -14.95
N ASP A 184 -23.49 16.19 -14.75
CA ASP A 184 -22.24 16.90 -14.43
C ASP A 184 -22.09 17.19 -12.92
N GLU A 185 -23.06 16.80 -12.10
CA GLU A 185 -23.08 17.05 -10.66
C GLU A 185 -22.69 15.81 -9.85
N GLY A 186 -21.43 15.74 -9.43
CA GLY A 186 -20.91 14.66 -8.59
C GLY A 186 -19.90 13.77 -9.30
N ARG A 187 -19.58 12.63 -8.70
CA ARG A 187 -18.59 11.68 -9.23
C ARG A 187 -19.30 10.52 -9.91
N LEU A 188 -18.99 10.27 -11.19
CA LEU A 188 -19.42 9.05 -11.88
C LEU A 188 -18.78 7.82 -11.20
N VAL A 189 -19.61 6.92 -10.69
CA VAL A 189 -19.18 5.69 -9.99
C VAL A 189 -19.55 4.42 -10.74
N TYR A 190 -20.52 4.49 -11.67
CA TYR A 190 -20.89 3.38 -12.54
C TYR A 190 -21.41 3.89 -13.88
N SER A 191 -21.06 3.18 -14.96
CA SER A 191 -21.63 3.37 -16.30
C SER A 191 -21.80 2.02 -16.98
N GLY A 192 -23.02 1.66 -17.38
CA GLY A 192 -23.30 0.37 -18.01
C GLY A 192 -24.76 -0.04 -17.99
N ALA A 193 -25.05 -1.24 -18.50
CA ALA A 193 -26.42 -1.74 -18.66
C ALA A 193 -26.93 -2.63 -17.49
N ALA A 194 -26.16 -2.79 -16.42
CA ALA A 194 -26.58 -3.61 -15.29
C ALA A 194 -27.72 -2.92 -14.49
N SER A 195 -28.38 -3.71 -13.65
CA SER A 195 -29.40 -3.29 -12.68
C SER A 195 -28.85 -3.07 -11.27
N ALA A 196 -27.53 -3.13 -11.09
CA ALA A 196 -26.88 -2.94 -9.81
C ALA A 196 -25.41 -2.49 -9.94
N MET A 197 -24.92 -1.81 -8.90
CA MET A 197 -23.50 -1.55 -8.69
C MET A 197 -23.07 -1.86 -7.25
N VAL A 198 -21.75 -1.98 -7.03
CA VAL A 198 -21.14 -2.18 -5.71
C VAL A 198 -20.06 -1.12 -5.48
N GLU A 199 -20.04 -0.54 -4.29
CA GLU A 199 -19.10 0.49 -3.86
C GLU A 199 -18.53 0.15 -2.47
N ASN A 200 -17.25 0.48 -2.24
CA ASN A 200 -16.62 0.35 -0.93
C ASN A 200 -17.20 1.38 0.07
N LEU A 201 -17.38 0.99 1.33
CA LEU A 201 -17.94 1.88 2.35
C LEU A 201 -17.02 3.07 2.67
N SER A 202 -15.70 2.91 2.49
CA SER A 202 -14.71 4.00 2.55
C SER A 202 -14.96 5.16 1.60
N ASN A 203 -15.78 4.97 0.56
CA ASN A 203 -16.13 6.04 -0.38
C ASN A 203 -17.30 6.92 0.09
N LEU A 204 -17.98 6.54 1.18
CA LEU A 204 -19.12 7.26 1.73
C LEU A 204 -18.67 8.34 2.71
N SER A 205 -19.44 9.43 2.80
CA SER A 205 -19.21 10.44 3.83
C SER A 205 -19.54 9.90 5.22
N THR A 206 -18.73 10.28 6.22
CA THR A 206 -18.93 9.94 7.63
C THR A 206 -19.74 10.99 8.38
N THR A 207 -19.98 12.15 7.77
CA THR A 207 -20.60 13.30 8.43
C THR A 207 -21.91 13.74 7.78
N GLU A 208 -22.11 13.39 6.51
CA GLU A 208 -23.28 13.79 5.73
C GLU A 208 -23.82 12.61 4.91
N THR A 209 -25.11 12.66 4.55
CA THR A 209 -25.73 11.67 3.67
C THR A 209 -25.04 11.66 2.31
N THR A 210 -24.70 10.46 1.82
CA THR A 210 -24.19 10.26 0.46
C THR A 210 -25.33 9.82 -0.44
N TYR A 211 -25.61 10.60 -1.49
CA TYR A 211 -26.66 10.33 -2.46
C TYR A 211 -26.11 9.65 -3.71
N PHE A 212 -26.89 8.70 -4.24
CA PHE A 212 -26.67 8.04 -5.51
C PHE A 212 -27.82 8.35 -6.46
N SER A 213 -27.52 9.01 -7.57
CA SER A 213 -28.49 9.40 -8.59
C SER A 213 -28.26 8.59 -9.86
N VAL A 214 -29.31 7.94 -10.36
CA VAL A 214 -29.23 7.02 -11.51
C VAL A 214 -29.88 7.67 -12.73
N PHE A 215 -29.06 8.00 -13.73
CA PHE A 215 -29.53 8.63 -14.97
C PHE A 215 -29.59 7.58 -16.08
N ASN A 216 -30.74 7.46 -16.74
CA ASN A 216 -30.87 6.65 -17.95
C ASN A 216 -30.21 7.33 -19.13
N CYS A 217 -29.38 6.59 -19.86
CA CYS A 217 -28.61 7.08 -20.99
C CYS A 217 -28.85 6.23 -22.24
N ASN A 218 -28.82 6.88 -23.40
CA ASN A 218 -28.89 6.22 -24.70
C ASN A 218 -27.49 5.87 -25.26
N ASP A 219 -27.45 5.22 -26.41
CA ASP A 219 -26.22 4.85 -27.12
C ASP A 219 -25.35 6.06 -27.54
N CYS A 220 -25.88 7.28 -27.44
CA CYS A 220 -25.19 8.52 -27.79
C CYS A 220 -24.58 9.20 -26.57
N GLY A 221 -24.70 8.61 -25.37
CA GLY A 221 -24.27 9.22 -24.12
C GLY A 221 -25.16 10.39 -23.67
N LYS A 222 -26.36 10.56 -24.24
CA LYS A 222 -27.35 11.53 -23.75
C LYS A 222 -28.14 10.87 -22.62
N CYS A 223 -28.10 11.50 -21.45
CA CYS A 223 -28.81 11.02 -20.28
C CYS A 223 -30.01 11.93 -19.96
N GLY A 224 -31.04 11.35 -19.33
CA GLY A 224 -32.24 12.08 -18.91
C GLY A 224 -31.92 13.25 -17.98
N THR A 225 -32.84 14.20 -17.84
CA THR A 225 -32.70 15.34 -16.92
C THR A 225 -33.26 15.06 -15.53
N THR A 226 -33.95 13.94 -15.35
CA THR A 226 -34.46 13.46 -14.07
C THR A 226 -33.74 12.17 -13.69
N ALA A 227 -33.43 12.03 -12.40
CA ALA A 227 -32.76 10.87 -11.86
C ALA A 227 -33.33 10.52 -10.49
N PRO A 228 -33.99 9.35 -10.37
CA PRO A 228 -34.25 8.74 -9.08
C PRO A 228 -32.96 8.71 -8.27
N SER A 229 -33.08 9.12 -7.01
CA SER A 229 -31.95 9.27 -6.13
C SER A 229 -32.24 8.62 -4.79
N ILE A 230 -31.24 7.96 -4.22
CA ILE A 230 -31.34 7.37 -2.89
C ILE A 230 -30.24 7.91 -1.99
N GLY A 231 -30.64 8.29 -0.78
CA GLY A 231 -29.71 8.74 0.27
C GLY A 231 -29.25 7.55 1.10
N VAL A 232 -27.93 7.40 1.22
CA VAL A 232 -27.29 6.51 2.19
C VAL A 232 -26.82 7.40 3.33
N ALA A 233 -27.42 7.21 4.51
CA ALA A 233 -27.05 7.96 5.71
C ALA A 233 -25.54 7.88 5.95
N PRO A 234 -24.92 8.93 6.54
CA PRO A 234 -23.50 8.88 6.83
C PRO A 234 -23.18 7.59 7.61
N VAL A 235 -22.09 6.94 7.24
CA VAL A 235 -21.65 5.72 7.93
C VAL A 235 -21.09 6.15 9.27
N MET A 236 -21.96 6.39 10.24
CA MET A 236 -21.63 6.50 11.66
C MET A 236 -21.59 5.09 12.21
N ASP A 237 -20.42 4.44 12.17
CA ASP A 237 -20.24 3.04 12.60
C ASP A 237 -21.35 2.09 12.07
N GLY A 238 -21.92 2.39 10.89
CA GLY A 238 -22.93 1.61 10.18
C GLY A 238 -24.19 1.17 10.94
N GLY A 239 -24.46 1.63 12.17
CA GLY A 239 -25.41 0.93 13.05
C GLY A 239 -24.99 -0.52 13.37
N VAL A 240 -23.77 -0.91 13.01
CA VAL A 240 -23.11 -2.15 13.37
C VAL A 240 -22.02 -1.73 14.33
N THR A 241 -22.30 -1.73 15.63
CA THR A 241 -21.33 -1.39 16.68
C THR A 241 -20.04 -2.14 16.40
N LEU A 242 -18.99 -1.46 15.88
CA LEU A 242 -17.71 -2.11 15.60
C LEU A 242 -17.07 -2.41 16.95
N ASP A 243 -17.25 -3.63 17.40
CA ASP A 243 -16.87 -4.04 18.74
C ASP A 243 -15.65 -4.93 18.66
N ILE A 244 -14.69 -4.61 19.52
CA ILE A 244 -13.52 -5.43 19.76
C ILE A 244 -13.33 -5.58 21.27
N SER A 245 -13.10 -6.80 21.72
CA SER A 245 -12.96 -7.13 23.14
C SER A 245 -11.99 -8.29 23.34
N ASN A 246 -11.70 -8.60 24.61
CA ASN A 246 -10.87 -9.74 25.01
C ASN A 246 -9.49 -9.74 24.34
N LEU A 247 -8.90 -8.57 24.09
CA LEU A 247 -7.52 -8.49 23.63
C LEU A 247 -6.61 -9.04 24.73
N ALA A 248 -5.87 -10.10 24.43
CA ALA A 248 -4.93 -10.73 25.34
C ALA A 248 -3.57 -10.92 24.66
N ALA A 249 -2.50 -10.87 25.45
CA ALA A 249 -1.12 -11.09 25.01
C ALA A 249 -0.45 -12.15 25.87
N SER A 250 0.18 -13.14 25.25
CA SER A 250 0.93 -14.19 25.95
C SER A 250 2.11 -14.65 25.09
N VAL A 251 3.20 -15.10 25.72
CA VAL A 251 4.31 -15.70 24.96
C VAL A 251 3.91 -17.10 24.45
N SER A 252 4.26 -17.42 23.20
CA SER A 252 4.07 -18.75 22.62
C SER A 252 4.84 -19.82 23.40
N ALA A 253 4.42 -21.08 23.29
CA ALA A 253 5.03 -22.19 24.02
C ALA A 253 6.54 -22.35 23.72
N ASP A 254 6.95 -22.10 22.47
CA ASP A 254 8.35 -22.10 22.04
C ASP A 254 9.15 -20.88 22.51
N GLY A 255 8.49 -19.83 23.04
CA GLY A 255 9.14 -18.60 23.47
C GLY A 255 9.43 -17.60 22.33
N ALA A 256 9.21 -17.97 21.07
CA ALA A 256 9.68 -17.19 19.92
C ALA A 256 8.83 -15.94 19.65
N SER A 257 7.58 -15.93 20.12
CA SER A 257 6.62 -14.89 19.76
C SER A 257 5.65 -14.51 20.90
N VAL A 258 5.13 -13.28 20.86
CA VAL A 258 3.97 -12.83 21.61
C VAL A 258 2.73 -13.10 20.76
N GLN A 259 1.89 -14.00 21.24
CA GLN A 259 0.61 -14.33 20.67
C GLN A 259 -0.44 -13.35 21.18
N LEU A 260 -1.11 -12.69 20.23
CA LEU A 260 -2.21 -11.77 20.47
C LEU A 260 -3.51 -12.43 20.02
N THR A 261 -4.56 -12.33 20.83
CA THR A 261 -5.89 -12.85 20.51
C THR A 261 -6.94 -11.82 20.87
N TRP A 262 -8.06 -11.78 20.13
CA TRP A 262 -9.18 -10.86 20.37
C TRP A 262 -10.49 -11.42 19.81
N ALA A 263 -11.62 -10.86 20.27
CA ALA A 263 -12.93 -11.05 19.66
C ALA A 263 -13.34 -9.77 18.94
N SER A 264 -13.74 -9.87 17.67
CA SER A 264 -14.18 -8.72 16.86
C SER A 264 -15.33 -9.14 15.96
N ASN A 265 -16.32 -8.25 15.76
CA ASN A 265 -17.36 -8.41 14.75
C ASN A 265 -17.01 -7.71 13.42
N ALA A 266 -15.86 -7.04 13.36
CA ALA A 266 -15.41 -6.32 12.18
C ALA A 266 -14.62 -7.22 11.21
N PRO A 267 -14.71 -6.97 9.90
CA PRO A 267 -13.99 -7.72 8.87
C PRO A 267 -12.47 -7.48 8.90
N ARG A 268 -12.02 -6.41 9.57
CA ARG A 268 -10.61 -6.05 9.72
C ARG A 268 -10.33 -5.63 11.16
N VAL A 269 -9.12 -5.90 11.63
CA VAL A 269 -8.59 -5.42 12.91
C VAL A 269 -7.22 -4.80 12.67
N LYS A 270 -6.97 -3.66 13.32
CA LYS A 270 -5.65 -3.03 13.38
C LYS A 270 -5.13 -3.08 14.80
N VAL A 271 -3.93 -3.63 15.00
CA VAL A 271 -3.27 -3.72 16.31
C VAL A 271 -1.99 -2.89 16.30
N LEU A 272 -1.88 -1.96 17.24
CA LEU A 272 -0.69 -1.14 17.45
C LEU A 272 -0.05 -1.46 18.80
N ARG A 273 1.28 -1.31 18.90
CA ARG A 273 2.06 -1.49 20.13
C ARG A 273 2.87 -0.23 20.47
N LYS A 274 2.68 0.25 21.71
CA LYS A 274 3.42 1.28 22.46
C LYS A 274 4.45 0.69 23.44
N LEU A 275 5.72 1.12 23.49
CA LEU A 275 6.60 0.85 24.64
C LEU A 275 6.43 1.96 25.70
N ASN A 276 6.13 1.59 26.94
CA ASN A 276 5.96 2.46 28.12
C ASN A 276 4.91 3.57 27.97
N ALA A 277 4.05 3.47 26.97
CA ALA A 277 2.94 4.37 26.71
C ALA A 277 1.87 3.65 25.90
N GLU A 278 0.66 4.19 25.91
CA GLU A 278 -0.44 3.70 25.09
C GLU A 278 -0.40 4.33 23.69
N PRO A 279 -0.70 3.57 22.62
CA PRO A 279 -1.03 4.16 21.33
C PRO A 279 -2.21 5.14 21.46
N SER A 280 -2.05 6.39 21.03
CA SER A 280 -3.07 7.44 21.25
C SER A 280 -4.29 7.31 20.33
N SER A 281 -4.11 6.74 19.15
CA SER A 281 -5.16 6.48 18.15
C SER A 281 -4.74 5.37 17.19
N MET A 282 -5.65 4.95 16.30
CA MET A 282 -5.36 3.99 15.22
C MET A 282 -4.29 4.49 14.21
N ASN A 283 -3.95 5.78 14.25
CA ASN A 283 -2.98 6.44 13.37
C ASN A 283 -1.80 7.02 14.16
N ASP A 284 -1.55 6.57 15.39
CA ASP A 284 -0.39 6.98 16.18
C ASP A 284 0.91 6.59 15.46
N SER A 285 1.58 7.57 14.86
CA SER A 285 2.82 7.37 14.10
C SER A 285 4.02 6.99 14.96
N ALA A 286 3.92 7.15 16.29
CA ALA A 286 4.93 6.71 17.25
C ALA A 286 4.66 5.31 17.80
N ALA A 287 3.59 4.63 17.36
CA ALA A 287 3.32 3.24 17.67
C ALA A 287 3.69 2.33 16.49
N ASP A 288 4.13 1.11 16.80
CA ASP A 288 4.41 0.11 15.78
C ASP A 288 3.13 -0.61 15.37
N VAL A 289 2.93 -0.82 14.07
CA VAL A 289 1.84 -1.67 13.56
C VAL A 289 2.25 -3.13 13.73
N VAL A 290 1.52 -3.85 14.56
CA VAL A 290 1.74 -5.30 14.80
C VAL A 290 0.88 -6.13 13.86
N PHE A 291 -0.35 -5.71 13.62
CA PHE A 291 -1.29 -6.41 12.74
C PHE A 291 -2.23 -5.43 12.06
N ASP A 292 -2.55 -5.71 10.80
CA ASP A 292 -3.52 -4.94 10.03
C ASP A 292 -4.13 -5.86 8.96
N GLY A 293 -5.32 -6.38 9.22
CA GLY A 293 -5.97 -7.36 8.34
C GLY A 293 -7.18 -8.03 8.95
N ALA A 294 -7.69 -9.06 8.28
CA ALA A 294 -8.78 -9.90 8.80
C ALA A 294 -8.23 -10.98 9.74
N GLY A 295 -8.88 -11.22 10.88
CA GLY A 295 -8.51 -12.30 11.80
C GLY A 295 -8.91 -12.04 13.25
N THR A 296 -8.65 -13.03 14.10
CA THR A 296 -8.90 -13.03 15.55
C THR A 296 -7.62 -13.18 16.37
N SER A 297 -6.46 -13.23 15.70
CA SER A 297 -5.16 -13.38 16.34
C SER A 297 -4.01 -12.84 15.48
N ALA A 298 -2.91 -12.48 16.12
CA ALA A 298 -1.65 -12.09 15.47
C ALA A 298 -0.44 -12.59 16.28
N SER A 299 0.73 -12.59 15.63
CA SER A 299 1.99 -13.00 16.24
C SER A 299 3.07 -11.93 16.09
N GLU A 300 3.58 -11.53 17.25
CA GLU A 300 4.76 -10.74 17.60
C GLU A 300 6.12 -11.45 17.69
N PRO A 301 7.15 -11.31 16.84
CA PRO A 301 8.48 -11.83 17.20
C PRO A 301 9.01 -11.22 18.52
N VAL A 302 9.33 -12.05 19.52
CA VAL A 302 9.87 -11.59 20.82
C VAL A 302 11.21 -10.85 20.66
N THR A 303 11.96 -11.16 19.60
CA THR A 303 13.26 -10.52 19.30
C THR A 303 13.16 -9.03 19.02
N ARG A 304 11.95 -8.49 18.77
CA ARG A 304 11.67 -7.05 18.64
C ARG A 304 11.40 -6.35 19.97
N LEU A 305 11.28 -7.11 21.05
CA LEU A 305 10.96 -6.62 22.38
C LEU A 305 12.18 -6.71 23.29
N LEU A 306 12.14 -5.94 24.37
CA LEU A 306 13.12 -5.92 25.44
C LEU A 306 12.44 -6.39 26.72
N PRO A 307 13.13 -7.18 27.55
CA PRO A 307 12.54 -7.65 28.78
C PRO A 307 12.33 -6.51 29.77
N HIS A 308 11.33 -6.69 30.62
CA HIS A 308 11.10 -5.93 31.82
C HIS A 308 12.17 -6.29 32.86
N THR A 309 12.86 -5.28 33.39
CA THR A 309 13.89 -5.44 34.42
C THR A 309 13.71 -4.38 35.50
N PRO A 310 14.26 -4.56 36.72
CA PRO A 310 14.20 -3.53 37.75
C PRO A 310 14.81 -2.19 37.32
N LEU A 311 15.83 -2.22 36.46
CA LEU A 311 16.47 -1.01 35.90
C LEU A 311 15.68 -0.40 34.75
N ASN A 312 15.00 -1.24 33.95
CA ASN A 312 14.27 -0.82 32.76
C ASN A 312 12.88 -1.47 32.78
N ALA A 313 11.90 -0.73 33.32
CA ALA A 313 10.53 -1.19 33.45
C ALA A 313 9.79 -1.19 32.10
N ASN A 314 10.24 -2.00 31.13
CA ASN A 314 9.63 -2.11 29.81
C ASN A 314 8.23 -2.73 29.92
N VAL A 315 7.21 -1.98 29.53
CA VAL A 315 5.81 -2.41 29.46
C VAL A 315 5.30 -2.13 28.06
N TYR A 316 4.84 -3.17 27.37
CA TYR A 316 4.25 -3.03 26.04
C TYR A 316 2.74 -2.91 26.16
N THR A 317 2.18 -1.81 25.67
CA THR A 317 0.73 -1.65 25.56
C THR A 317 0.30 -1.95 24.14
N TYR A 318 -0.56 -2.94 23.99
CA TYR A 318 -1.23 -3.25 22.73
C TYR A 318 -2.63 -2.65 22.73
N ARG A 319 -3.00 -2.01 21.62
CA ARG A 319 -4.37 -1.57 21.37
C ARG A 319 -4.86 -2.13 20.04
N ALA A 320 -6.08 -2.63 20.02
CA ALA A 320 -6.71 -3.20 18.84
C ALA A 320 -8.01 -2.47 18.53
N TRP A 321 -8.20 -2.11 17.26
CA TRP A 321 -9.40 -1.46 16.75
C TRP A 321 -10.11 -2.37 15.75
N ALA A 322 -11.42 -2.46 15.87
CA ALA A 322 -12.29 -3.09 14.87
C ALA A 322 -12.48 -2.12 13.70
N CYS A 323 -12.31 -2.58 12.46
CA CYS A 323 -12.29 -1.71 11.28
C CYS A 323 -13.12 -2.24 10.11
N VAL A 324 -13.70 -1.32 9.33
CA VAL A 324 -14.29 -1.53 8.01
C VAL A 324 -13.66 -0.51 7.07
N ASP A 325 -12.89 -0.99 6.10
CA ASP A 325 -12.01 -0.15 5.26
C ASP A 325 -11.13 0.79 6.12
N ALA A 326 -11.22 2.10 5.91
CA ALA A 326 -10.46 3.12 6.63
C ALA A 326 -11.11 3.56 7.95
N LEU A 327 -12.36 3.14 8.21
CA LEU A 327 -13.10 3.46 9.42
C LEU A 327 -12.81 2.41 10.48
N CYS A 328 -12.58 2.84 11.72
CA CYS A 328 -12.42 1.95 12.85
C CYS A 328 -13.20 2.44 14.06
N SER A 329 -13.45 1.52 14.99
CA SER A 329 -14.12 1.76 16.26
C SER A 329 -13.50 2.95 17.01
N SER A 330 -14.32 3.75 17.69
CA SER A 330 -13.82 4.85 18.52
C SER A 330 -13.09 4.37 19.78
N SER A 331 -13.49 3.19 20.27
CA SER A 331 -12.88 2.51 21.41
C SER A 331 -12.01 1.34 20.96
N ALA A 332 -10.87 1.16 21.62
CA ALA A 332 -9.94 0.06 21.34
C ALA A 332 -9.96 -0.93 22.50
N ALA A 333 -9.84 -2.22 22.20
CA ALA A 333 -9.45 -3.20 23.22
C ALA A 333 -7.98 -2.96 23.60
N LYS A 334 -7.63 -3.14 24.88
CA LYS A 334 -6.29 -2.90 25.42
C LYS A 334 -5.80 -4.11 26.20
N THR A 335 -4.52 -4.42 26.07
CA THR A 335 -3.79 -5.27 27.03
C THR A 335 -2.38 -4.72 27.25
N GLU A 336 -1.84 -4.98 28.43
CA GLU A 336 -0.42 -4.76 28.72
C GLU A 336 0.32 -6.08 28.73
N PHE A 337 1.60 -6.03 28.37
CA PHE A 337 2.47 -7.19 28.31
C PHE A 337 3.87 -6.83 28.83
N ARG A 338 4.44 -7.72 29.63
CA ARG A 338 5.78 -7.60 30.20
C ARG A 338 6.56 -8.86 29.86
N LEU A 339 7.52 -8.74 28.95
CA LEU A 339 8.42 -9.83 28.62
C LEU A 339 9.41 -10.03 29.78
N THR A 340 9.59 -11.24 30.28
CA THR A 340 10.60 -11.50 31.31
C THR A 340 11.99 -11.75 30.71
N VAL A 341 13.06 -11.66 31.51
CA VAL A 341 14.42 -11.95 31.03
C VAL A 341 14.53 -13.40 30.58
N LYS A 342 13.93 -14.36 31.31
CA LYS A 342 13.90 -15.77 30.92
C LYS A 342 13.23 -15.99 29.57
N GLN A 343 12.07 -15.36 29.35
CA GLN A 343 11.36 -15.44 28.07
C GLN A 343 12.19 -14.84 26.92
N ALA A 344 12.84 -13.70 27.17
CA ALA A 344 13.71 -13.06 26.19
C ALA A 344 14.92 -13.94 25.82
N LEU A 345 15.60 -14.53 26.82
CA LEU A 345 16.73 -15.42 26.58
C LEU A 345 16.31 -16.70 25.85
N LYS A 346 15.14 -17.28 26.17
CA LYS A 346 14.60 -18.44 25.46
C LYS A 346 14.38 -18.15 23.97
N ALA A 347 13.90 -16.95 23.63
CA ALA A 347 13.73 -16.51 22.24
C ALA A 347 15.07 -16.25 21.51
N GLY A 348 16.15 -16.03 22.26
CA GLY A 348 17.49 -15.77 21.74
C GLY A 348 17.71 -14.34 21.24
N GLY A 349 18.84 -14.16 20.56
CA GLY A 349 19.32 -12.89 20.04
C GLY A 349 19.95 -11.97 21.09
N TYR A 350 20.51 -12.53 22.17
CA TYR A 350 21.28 -11.82 23.19
C TYR A 350 22.71 -12.31 23.28
N THR A 351 23.59 -11.43 23.77
CA THR A 351 24.96 -11.77 24.15
C THR A 351 25.11 -11.56 25.65
N LEU A 352 25.66 -12.56 26.34
CA LEU A 352 25.85 -12.54 27.78
C LEU A 352 27.33 -12.50 28.09
N PHE A 353 27.76 -11.56 28.93
CA PHE A 353 29.09 -11.54 29.49
C PHE A 353 29.03 -12.00 30.93
N PHE A 354 29.70 -13.10 31.25
CA PHE A 354 29.90 -13.57 32.61
C PHE A 354 31.29 -13.15 33.09
N HIS A 355 31.35 -12.58 34.30
CA HIS A 355 32.57 -12.71 35.08
C HIS A 355 32.71 -14.18 35.46
N HIS A 356 33.90 -14.76 35.30
CA HIS A 356 34.17 -16.13 35.73
C HIS A 356 33.63 -16.40 37.15
N ALA A 357 33.33 -17.68 37.43
CA ALA A 357 32.86 -18.11 38.74
C ALA A 357 33.89 -17.80 39.84
N THR A 358 33.46 -17.88 41.10
CA THR A 358 34.29 -17.57 42.27
C THR A 358 35.64 -18.30 42.20
N ALA A 359 36.71 -17.52 42.18
CA ALA A 359 38.07 -17.99 42.01
C ALA A 359 38.97 -17.27 43.00
N ASN A 360 39.01 -17.73 44.24
CA ASN A 360 39.86 -17.21 45.31
C ASN A 360 41.02 -18.17 45.65
N THR A 361 41.17 -19.26 44.90
CA THR A 361 42.19 -20.28 45.13
C THR A 361 43.51 -19.85 44.47
N CYS A 362 44.57 -19.74 45.25
CA CYS A 362 45.90 -19.27 44.80
C CYS A 362 45.88 -17.82 44.27
N ALA A 363 46.88 -17.40 43.50
CA ALA A 363 47.02 -16.04 42.99
C ALA A 363 47.55 -16.02 41.55
N ASP A 364 47.27 -14.93 40.84
CA ASP A 364 47.85 -14.67 39.52
C ASP A 364 49.31 -14.23 39.67
N ALA A 365 50.24 -14.95 39.05
CA ALA A 365 51.67 -14.61 39.02
C ALA A 365 51.96 -13.50 37.99
N THR A 366 51.35 -12.33 38.14
CA THR A 366 51.46 -11.20 37.19
C THR A 366 52.90 -10.69 37.02
N ASN A 367 53.79 -10.99 37.96
CA ASN A 367 55.24 -10.75 37.86
C ASN A 367 55.93 -11.56 36.75
N LEU A 368 55.29 -12.62 36.25
CA LEU A 368 55.77 -13.37 35.08
C LEU A 368 55.57 -12.61 33.77
N GLY A 369 54.84 -11.48 33.77
CA GLY A 369 54.67 -10.61 32.62
C GLY A 369 53.55 -11.02 31.66
N THR A 370 53.48 -10.31 30.54
CA THR A 370 52.55 -10.49 29.43
C THR A 370 52.98 -11.64 28.52
N ALA A 371 52.12 -12.05 27.59
CA ALA A 371 52.43 -13.10 26.63
C ALA A 371 53.69 -12.81 25.78
N SER A 372 53.99 -11.52 25.54
CA SER A 372 55.13 -11.11 24.70
C SER A 372 56.46 -11.01 25.43
N ASN A 373 56.48 -10.99 26.77
CA ASN A 373 57.70 -10.76 27.56
C ASN A 373 57.96 -11.80 28.65
N THR A 374 57.10 -12.80 28.80
CA THR A 374 57.24 -13.83 29.82
C THR A 374 58.30 -14.89 29.46
N THR A 375 59.02 -15.39 30.47
CA THR A 375 59.87 -16.59 30.34
C THR A 375 59.12 -17.88 30.67
N SER A 376 57.84 -17.79 31.06
CA SER A 376 56.96 -18.93 31.33
C SER A 376 55.75 -18.86 30.39
N PRO A 377 55.87 -19.37 29.15
CA PRO A 377 54.78 -19.31 28.18
C PRO A 377 53.50 -19.94 28.72
N ASN A 378 52.36 -19.29 28.48
CA ASN A 378 51.03 -19.75 28.87
C ASN A 378 50.82 -19.93 30.39
N TRP A 379 51.58 -19.24 31.24
CA TRP A 379 51.44 -19.35 32.70
C TRP A 379 50.01 -19.10 33.19
N TRP A 380 49.26 -18.22 32.54
CA TRP A 380 47.86 -17.89 32.90
C TRP A 380 46.86 -18.99 32.52
N LYS A 381 47.21 -19.82 31.53
CA LYS A 381 46.41 -20.97 31.08
C LYS A 381 46.53 -22.18 32.02
N SER A 382 47.49 -22.16 32.96
CA SER A 382 47.72 -23.26 33.88
C SER A 382 46.51 -23.50 34.80
N CYS A 383 46.10 -24.76 34.88
CA CYS A 383 45.04 -25.23 35.77
C CYS A 383 45.56 -25.90 37.04
N VAL A 384 46.83 -25.70 37.38
CA VAL A 384 47.42 -26.24 38.61
C VAL A 384 46.76 -25.56 39.82
N ASN A 385 46.10 -26.35 40.65
CA ASN A 385 45.37 -25.88 41.84
C ASN A 385 46.15 -26.02 43.15
N THR A 386 47.40 -26.50 43.09
CA THR A 386 48.33 -26.50 44.22
C THR A 386 49.06 -25.16 44.31
N CYS A 387 48.74 -24.33 45.30
CA CYS A 387 49.23 -22.94 45.33
C CYS A 387 50.76 -22.78 45.39
N ALA A 388 51.51 -23.80 45.81
CA ALA A 388 52.97 -23.78 45.76
C ALA A 388 53.54 -23.76 44.33
N SER A 389 52.77 -24.24 43.34
CA SER A 389 53.19 -24.35 41.94
C SER A 389 52.19 -23.73 40.96
N ALA A 390 51.04 -23.25 41.45
CA ALA A 390 50.06 -22.54 40.65
C ALA A 390 50.63 -21.19 40.17
N THR A 391 50.50 -20.93 38.87
CA THR A 391 50.89 -19.65 38.26
C THR A 391 49.70 -18.72 38.03
N ALA A 392 48.48 -19.24 38.16
CA ALA A 392 47.24 -18.49 37.99
C ALA A 392 46.24 -18.83 39.10
N GLN A 393 45.36 -17.89 39.39
CA GLN A 393 44.25 -18.08 40.31
C GLN A 393 43.22 -19.06 39.72
N GLN A 394 42.75 -19.99 40.55
CA GLN A 394 41.84 -21.08 40.20
C GLN A 394 40.46 -20.91 40.85
N LEU A 395 39.46 -21.63 40.32
CA LEU A 395 38.12 -21.69 40.91
C LEU A 395 38.16 -22.19 42.37
N THR A 396 37.20 -21.76 43.18
CA THR A 396 37.09 -22.11 44.61
C THR A 396 35.81 -22.88 44.90
N PRO A 397 35.88 -24.22 44.95
CA PRO A 397 34.83 -25.03 45.53
C PRO A 397 34.62 -24.72 47.03
N PRO A 398 33.39 -24.84 47.55
CA PRO A 398 32.15 -25.21 46.85
C PRO A 398 31.46 -24.02 46.16
N ALA A 399 31.93 -22.78 46.38
CA ALA A 399 31.25 -21.58 45.89
C ALA A 399 31.10 -21.59 44.37
N SER A 400 32.18 -21.83 43.63
CA SER A 400 32.13 -21.90 42.17
C SER A 400 31.20 -23.01 41.67
N GLU A 401 31.18 -24.18 42.32
CA GLU A 401 30.36 -25.31 41.89
C GLU A 401 28.86 -24.97 41.95
N SER A 402 28.42 -24.29 43.02
CA SER A 402 27.03 -23.84 43.13
C SER A 402 26.65 -22.83 42.05
N GLU A 403 27.55 -21.91 41.70
CA GLU A 403 27.31 -20.90 40.66
C GLU A 403 27.16 -21.56 39.27
N LEU A 404 28.06 -22.51 38.96
CA LEU A 404 28.05 -23.28 37.71
C LEU A 404 26.74 -24.07 37.57
N VAL A 405 26.35 -24.80 38.62
CA VAL A 405 25.11 -25.61 38.65
C VAL A 405 23.86 -24.73 38.47
N ASN A 406 23.81 -23.56 39.12
CA ASN A 406 22.66 -22.66 39.00
C ASN A 406 22.48 -22.16 37.56
N VAL A 407 23.56 -21.72 36.91
CA VAL A 407 23.52 -21.25 35.53
C VAL A 407 23.17 -22.40 34.57
N HIS A 408 23.85 -23.54 34.70
CA HIS A 408 23.58 -24.71 33.87
C HIS A 408 22.12 -25.17 33.98
N THR A 409 21.61 -25.31 35.21
CA THR A 409 20.24 -25.75 35.47
C THR A 409 19.22 -24.76 34.90
N PHE A 410 19.45 -23.46 35.05
CA PHE A 410 18.55 -22.45 34.49
C PHE A 410 18.46 -22.56 32.96
N PHE A 411 19.59 -22.62 32.26
CA PHE A 411 19.60 -22.69 30.80
C PHE A 411 18.98 -23.98 30.28
N SER A 412 19.39 -25.13 30.82
CA SER A 412 18.92 -26.45 30.40
C SER A 412 17.42 -26.65 30.66
N SER A 413 16.94 -26.34 31.86
CA SER A 413 15.52 -26.52 32.22
C SER A 413 14.56 -25.60 31.48
N ASN A 414 15.04 -24.45 30.99
CA ASN A 414 14.22 -23.48 30.26
C ASN A 414 14.39 -23.55 28.73
N GLY A 415 15.21 -24.47 28.24
CA GLY A 415 15.47 -24.64 26.80
C GLY A 415 16.12 -23.40 26.17
N ILE A 416 17.01 -22.73 26.90
CA ILE A 416 17.71 -21.54 26.41
C ILE A 416 18.91 -22.01 25.59
N ALA A 417 18.85 -21.82 24.28
CA ALA A 417 19.91 -22.22 23.38
C ALA A 417 21.07 -21.21 23.35
N VAL A 418 22.29 -21.73 23.28
CA VAL A 418 23.53 -20.96 23.09
C VAL A 418 24.22 -21.52 21.84
N SER A 419 24.53 -20.67 20.86
CA SER A 419 25.19 -21.12 19.62
C SER A 419 26.69 -21.02 19.67
N ARG A 420 27.24 -20.23 20.60
CA ARG A 420 28.68 -19.94 20.67
C ARG A 420 29.07 -19.57 22.08
N VAL A 421 30.19 -20.11 22.53
CA VAL A 421 30.82 -19.79 23.82
C VAL A 421 32.23 -19.31 23.55
N LEU A 422 32.53 -18.10 24.01
CA LEU A 422 33.87 -17.53 24.00
C LEU A 422 34.38 -17.42 25.44
N SER A 423 35.66 -17.65 25.65
CA SER A 423 36.27 -17.52 26.96
C SER A 423 37.61 -16.79 26.89
N SER A 424 37.94 -16.11 27.99
CA SER A 424 39.31 -15.79 28.34
C SER A 424 40.15 -17.06 28.39
N GLU A 425 41.44 -16.92 28.07
CA GLU A 425 42.40 -18.01 28.10
C GLU A 425 42.84 -18.41 29.52
N PHE A 426 42.45 -17.66 30.56
CA PHE A 426 42.72 -18.07 31.93
C PHE A 426 41.97 -19.35 32.27
N CYS A 427 42.64 -20.29 32.95
CA CYS A 427 42.02 -21.57 33.31
C CYS A 427 40.69 -21.39 34.06
N ARG A 428 40.60 -20.45 35.02
CA ARG A 428 39.34 -20.20 35.75
C ARG A 428 38.17 -19.78 34.86
N ALA A 429 38.42 -19.03 33.79
CA ALA A 429 37.38 -18.64 32.84
C ALA A 429 36.99 -19.83 31.95
N MET A 430 37.99 -20.56 31.43
CA MET A 430 37.75 -21.79 30.66
C MET A 430 36.96 -22.83 31.47
N LYS A 431 37.36 -23.10 32.72
CA LYS A 431 36.63 -24.01 33.63
C LYS A 431 35.25 -23.52 33.99
N THR A 432 35.03 -22.20 34.01
CA THR A 432 33.69 -21.65 34.18
C THR A 432 32.83 -21.91 32.93
N ALA A 433 33.36 -21.66 31.73
CA ALA A 433 32.66 -21.92 30.48
C ALA A 433 32.34 -23.42 30.29
N GLU A 434 33.31 -24.31 30.59
CA GLU A 434 33.12 -25.77 30.63
C GLU A 434 32.06 -26.17 31.66
N GLY A 435 32.12 -25.61 32.87
CA GLY A 435 31.22 -25.95 33.96
C GLY A 435 29.79 -25.44 33.79
N PHE A 436 29.58 -24.35 33.05
CA PHE A 436 28.24 -23.96 32.63
C PHE A 436 27.64 -24.96 31.64
N ASP A 437 28.48 -25.65 30.86
CA ASP A 437 28.09 -26.67 29.88
C ASP A 437 26.96 -26.17 28.97
N LEU A 438 27.19 -25.01 28.35
CA LEU A 438 26.21 -24.33 27.49
C LEU A 438 26.62 -24.45 26.02
N GLY A 439 25.68 -24.82 25.16
CA GLY A 439 25.87 -24.74 23.70
C GLY A 439 26.82 -25.80 23.13
N PRO A 440 27.58 -25.50 22.06
CA PRO A 440 28.47 -26.46 21.42
C PRO A 440 29.62 -26.90 22.35
N PRO A 441 30.19 -28.10 22.15
CA PRO A 441 31.29 -28.61 22.96
C PRO A 441 32.61 -27.83 22.77
N VAL A 442 32.69 -26.98 21.74
CA VAL A 442 33.89 -26.19 21.43
C VAL A 442 33.75 -24.81 22.06
N ILE A 443 34.60 -24.53 23.04
CA ILE A 443 34.78 -23.20 23.62
C ILE A 443 35.89 -22.48 22.85
N GLU A 444 35.60 -21.28 22.38
CA GLU A 444 36.55 -20.46 21.63
C GLU A 444 37.35 -19.56 22.58
N GLU A 445 38.66 -19.75 22.65
CA GLU A 445 39.56 -18.84 23.37
C GLU A 445 39.75 -17.51 22.61
N THR A 446 39.74 -16.39 23.33
CA THR A 446 40.01 -15.08 22.72
C THR A 446 40.76 -14.13 23.65
N GLN A 447 41.78 -13.48 23.10
CA GLN A 447 42.61 -12.49 23.81
C GLN A 447 41.80 -11.27 24.27
N ALA A 448 40.72 -10.94 23.58
CA ALA A 448 39.85 -9.81 23.90
C ALA A 448 39.16 -9.95 25.28
N LEU A 449 39.01 -11.18 25.76
CA LEU A 449 38.46 -11.47 27.09
C LEU A 449 39.55 -11.73 28.14
N THR A 450 40.79 -11.97 27.71
CA THR A 450 41.93 -12.36 28.57
C THR A 450 42.48 -11.15 29.35
N TYR A 451 42.51 -11.26 30.68
CA TYR A 451 42.97 -10.20 31.59
C TYR A 451 44.48 -10.01 31.56
N PHE A 452 44.97 -8.76 31.50
CA PHE A 452 46.36 -8.33 31.75
C PHE A 452 47.44 -8.86 30.78
N VAL A 453 47.26 -10.04 30.19
CA VAL A 453 48.29 -10.77 29.42
C VAL A 453 48.56 -10.16 28.04
N TYR A 454 47.61 -9.41 27.49
CA TYR A 454 47.69 -8.79 26.16
C TYR A 454 47.52 -7.26 26.25
N ALA A 455 46.90 -6.64 25.23
CA ALA A 455 46.69 -5.21 25.15
C ALA A 455 45.58 -4.75 26.12
N GLU A 456 45.93 -4.59 27.40
CA GLU A 456 44.98 -4.22 28.46
C GLU A 456 44.31 -2.85 28.22
N ALA A 457 45.00 -1.93 27.52
CA ALA A 457 44.47 -0.60 27.20
C ALA A 457 43.24 -0.63 26.26
N THR A 458 43.13 -1.64 25.39
CA THR A 458 42.01 -1.78 24.44
C THR A 458 41.01 -2.86 24.84
N ARG A 459 41.30 -3.64 25.89
CA ARG A 459 40.50 -4.82 26.29
C ARG A 459 39.01 -4.53 26.46
N CYS A 460 38.63 -3.37 27.01
CA CYS A 460 37.22 -3.00 27.13
C CYS A 460 36.56 -2.81 25.75
N GLN A 461 37.19 -2.05 24.86
CA GLN A 461 36.69 -1.83 23.50
C GLN A 461 36.58 -3.15 22.73
N ASP A 462 37.58 -4.02 22.87
CA ASP A 462 37.61 -5.32 22.21
C ASP A 462 36.49 -6.24 22.76
N THR A 463 36.30 -6.26 24.08
CA THR A 463 35.19 -6.99 24.72
C THR A 463 33.84 -6.47 24.23
N VAL A 464 33.62 -5.15 24.22
CA VAL A 464 32.36 -4.54 23.76
C VAL A 464 32.11 -4.82 22.28
N SER A 465 33.16 -4.90 21.46
CA SER A 465 33.05 -5.27 20.05
C SER A 465 32.53 -6.70 19.90
N LEU A 466 33.00 -7.64 20.73
CA LEU A 466 32.44 -9.00 20.75
C LEU A 466 30.96 -9.01 21.15
N LEU A 467 30.55 -8.18 22.11
CA LEU A 467 29.15 -8.11 22.58
C LEU A 467 28.18 -7.63 21.50
N GLY A 468 28.67 -6.96 20.45
CA GLY A 468 27.87 -6.55 19.28
C GLY A 468 27.62 -7.65 18.25
N ALA A 469 28.21 -8.84 18.40
CA ALA A 469 27.99 -9.95 17.48
C ALA A 469 26.54 -10.45 17.56
N GLN A 470 25.90 -10.64 16.41
CA GLN A 470 24.54 -11.20 16.33
C GLN A 470 24.60 -12.73 16.51
N PRO A 471 23.87 -13.30 17.50
CA PRO A 471 23.72 -14.75 17.62
C PRO A 471 22.99 -15.37 16.42
N GLN A 472 23.09 -16.70 16.28
CA GLN A 472 22.21 -17.40 15.34
C GLN A 472 20.74 -17.22 15.77
N PRO A 473 19.78 -17.17 14.83
CA PRO A 473 18.36 -17.04 15.17
C PRO A 473 17.93 -18.08 16.21
N GLY A 474 17.21 -17.65 17.26
CA GLY A 474 16.74 -18.53 18.34
C GLY A 474 17.80 -18.92 19.37
N THR A 475 19.03 -18.37 19.30
CA THR A 475 20.13 -18.72 20.21
C THR A 475 20.77 -17.48 20.84
N ASN A 476 21.65 -17.69 21.82
CA ASN A 476 22.44 -16.64 22.45
C ASN A 476 23.95 -16.88 22.24
N ILE A 477 24.76 -15.85 22.50
CA ILE A 477 26.22 -15.99 22.60
C ILE A 477 26.62 -15.76 24.06
N VAL A 478 27.54 -16.59 24.57
CA VAL A 478 28.07 -16.48 25.93
C VAL A 478 29.55 -16.14 25.88
N HIS A 479 29.97 -15.13 26.64
CA HIS A 479 31.36 -14.77 26.88
C HIS A 479 31.68 -15.00 28.35
N VAL A 480 32.81 -15.62 28.65
CA VAL A 480 33.33 -15.76 30.02
C VAL A 480 34.66 -15.04 30.13
N GLY A 481 34.73 -14.02 30.96
CA GLY A 481 35.90 -13.14 31.05
C GLY A 481 36.19 -12.65 32.45
N HIS A 482 36.89 -11.52 32.50
CA HIS A 482 37.32 -10.86 33.73
C HIS A 482 36.85 -9.43 33.76
N THR A 483 36.68 -8.89 34.96
CA THR A 483 36.43 -7.47 35.19
C THR A 483 37.75 -6.70 35.41
N ARG A 484 37.70 -5.53 36.06
CA ARG A 484 38.85 -4.69 36.41
C ARG A 484 39.61 -4.21 35.17
N TYR A 485 38.90 -3.53 34.29
CA TYR A 485 39.50 -2.90 33.13
C TYR A 485 40.34 -1.69 33.56
N THR A 486 41.48 -1.45 32.89
CA THR A 486 42.31 -0.25 33.16
C THR A 486 41.60 1.06 32.83
N THR A 487 40.69 1.02 31.86
CA THR A 487 39.75 2.09 31.53
C THR A 487 38.35 1.63 31.90
N ALA A 488 37.55 2.53 32.51
CA ALA A 488 36.20 2.21 32.95
C ALA A 488 35.36 1.59 31.81
N CYS A 489 34.88 0.37 32.02
CA CYS A 489 34.09 -0.39 31.07
C CYS A 489 32.64 -0.47 31.56
N VAL A 490 31.83 0.47 31.07
CA VAL A 490 30.44 0.65 31.51
C VAL A 490 29.66 -0.65 31.42
N ASN A 491 28.95 -1.01 32.49
CA ASN A 491 28.16 -2.23 32.68
C ASN A 491 28.96 -3.55 32.86
N LEU A 492 30.25 -3.58 32.57
CA LEU A 492 31.12 -4.74 32.81
C LEU A 492 32.00 -4.59 34.05
N ASP A 493 32.33 -3.35 34.41
CA ASP A 493 33.00 -3.07 35.68
C ASP A 493 32.09 -3.34 36.87
N GLY A 494 32.71 -3.88 37.92
CA GLY A 494 32.03 -4.21 39.17
C GLY A 494 31.10 -5.42 39.10
N LEU A 495 31.15 -6.24 38.03
CA LEU A 495 30.52 -7.56 38.08
C LEU A 495 31.24 -8.41 39.14
N VAL A 496 30.48 -8.99 40.06
CA VAL A 496 31.02 -9.96 41.02
C VAL A 496 31.21 -11.32 40.35
N PRO A 497 32.04 -12.24 40.90
CA PRO A 497 32.21 -13.57 40.30
C PRO A 497 30.86 -14.28 40.09
N GLY A 498 30.71 -14.96 38.95
CA GLY A 498 29.49 -15.65 38.55
C GLY A 498 28.33 -14.75 38.11
N GLU A 499 28.47 -13.41 38.19
CA GLU A 499 27.48 -12.46 37.69
C GLU A 499 27.59 -12.29 36.17
N ALA A 500 26.43 -12.13 35.52
CA ALA A 500 26.34 -11.81 34.11
C ALA A 500 25.80 -10.41 33.84
N ALA A 501 26.30 -9.78 32.79
CA ALA A 501 25.67 -8.66 32.12
C ALA A 501 25.09 -9.13 30.77
N ILE A 502 23.82 -8.79 30.51
CA ILE A 502 23.07 -9.20 29.32
C ILE A 502 22.95 -8.03 28.37
N PHE A 503 23.23 -8.27 27.09
CA PHE A 503 23.23 -7.27 26.02
C PHE A 503 22.36 -7.71 24.84
N LYS A 504 21.71 -6.72 24.20
CA LYS A 504 21.04 -6.86 22.91
C LYS A 504 21.95 -6.26 21.82
N PRO A 505 22.51 -7.08 20.92
CA PRO A 505 23.29 -6.59 19.78
C PRO A 505 22.47 -5.65 18.88
N GLN A 506 23.08 -4.57 18.40
CA GLN A 506 22.45 -3.59 17.50
C GLN A 506 23.29 -3.43 16.23
N LEU A 507 22.66 -3.46 15.05
CA LEU A 507 23.38 -3.27 13.79
C LEU A 507 23.81 -1.80 13.66
N GLY A 508 25.12 -1.56 13.48
CA GLY A 508 25.67 -0.22 13.30
C GLY A 508 25.69 0.65 14.56
N ALA A 509 25.40 0.08 15.74
CA ALA A 509 25.43 0.77 17.03
C ALA A 509 26.05 -0.12 18.11
N PRO A 510 26.55 0.45 19.22
CA PRO A 510 27.00 -0.33 20.36
C PRO A 510 25.90 -1.26 20.89
N PRO A 511 26.26 -2.42 21.47
CA PRO A 511 25.28 -3.33 22.07
C PRO A 511 24.54 -2.63 23.22
N ARG A 512 23.21 -2.82 23.27
CA ARG A 512 22.36 -2.24 24.31
C ARG A 512 22.39 -3.09 25.56
N PHE A 513 22.78 -2.51 26.68
CA PHE A 513 22.67 -3.17 27.99
C PHE A 513 21.20 -3.41 28.38
N VAL A 514 20.92 -4.59 28.94
CA VAL A 514 19.57 -5.06 29.28
C VAL A 514 19.41 -5.24 30.79
N ALA A 515 20.26 -6.08 31.38
CA ALA A 515 20.19 -6.48 32.78
C ALA A 515 21.55 -6.97 33.31
N ARG A 516 21.66 -7.00 34.64
CA ARG A 516 22.64 -7.80 35.36
C ARG A 516 21.90 -8.91 36.11
N VAL A 517 22.52 -10.08 36.22
CA VAL A 517 21.98 -11.24 36.95
C VAL A 517 23.11 -11.85 37.76
N ILE A 518 23.01 -11.77 39.09
CA ILE A 518 24.00 -12.38 39.99
C ILE A 518 23.78 -13.89 40.09
N ALA A 519 24.82 -14.62 40.50
CA ALA A 519 24.85 -16.08 40.40
C ALA A 519 23.69 -16.80 41.11
N ASN A 520 23.20 -16.26 42.22
CA ASN A 520 22.08 -16.82 42.99
C ASN A 520 20.69 -16.45 42.43
N GLU A 521 20.59 -15.43 41.58
CA GLU A 521 19.31 -15.01 40.98
C GLU A 521 18.90 -15.90 39.80
N TRP A 522 19.84 -16.59 39.14
CA TRP A 522 19.55 -17.48 38.01
C TRP A 522 18.50 -18.54 38.35
N ALA A 523 18.51 -19.08 39.56
CA ALA A 523 17.54 -20.10 39.98
C ALA A 523 16.09 -19.60 40.03
N THR A 524 15.88 -18.29 40.19
CA THR A 524 14.56 -17.66 40.35
C THR A 524 14.28 -16.59 39.30
N LEU A 525 15.10 -16.48 38.26
CA LEU A 525 14.97 -15.44 37.26
C LEU A 525 13.61 -15.60 36.53
N PRO A 526 12.73 -14.58 36.58
CA PRO A 526 11.38 -14.68 36.03
C PRO A 526 11.38 -14.84 34.51
#